data_AF-A0A1D2WED8-F1
#
_entry.id   AF-A0A1D2WED8-F1
#
_cell.length_a   1.000
_cell.length_b   1.000
_cell.length_c   1.000
_cell.angle_alpha   90.00
_cell.angle_beta   90.00
_cell.angle_gamma   90.00
#
_symmetry.space_group_name_H-M   'P 1'
#
loop_
_entity.id
_entity.type
_entity.pdbx_description
1 polymer ?
#
loop_
_entity_poly.entity_id
_entity_poly.type
_entity_poly.pdbx_seq_one_letter_code
_entity_poly.pdbx_strand_id
1 'polypeptide(L)' 'MMVLATSKIYGNFQTSIPKEIRKQCNIDKDYIIEWDITEEGKPEINFRKKRNFKNLVGAFHLDEETNSVELKRRLYQ' A
#
# COMPACT_ATOMS: atom_id res chain seq x y z
N MET A 1 -10.39 -7.62 21.57
CA MET A 1 -10.55 -7.49 20.10
C MET A 1 -12.01 -7.67 19.78
N MET A 2 -12.63 -6.69 19.13
CA MET A 2 -14.04 -6.74 18.73
C MET A 2 -14.12 -7.03 17.23
N VAL A 3 -15.00 -7.95 16.83
CA VAL A 3 -15.24 -8.23 15.42
C VAL A 3 -16.11 -7.13 14.85
N LEU A 4 -15.57 -6.33 13.92
CA LEU A 4 -16.28 -5.20 13.30
C LEU A 4 -17.20 -5.62 12.16
N ALA A 5 -16.84 -6.65 11.42
CA ALA A 5 -17.65 -7.24 10.36
C ALA A 5 -17.13 -8.64 10.00
N THR A 6 -17.96 -9.42 9.32
CA THR A 6 -17.59 -10.74 8.79
C THR A 6 -17.90 -10.81 7.30
N SER A 7 -17.12 -11.59 6.58
CA SER A 7 -17.36 -11.91 5.17
C SER A 7 -17.15 -13.41 4.95
N LYS A 8 -17.84 -13.95 3.94
CA LYS A 8 -17.66 -15.34 3.53
C LYS A 8 -16.53 -15.43 2.51
N ILE A 9 -15.83 -16.57 2.50
CA ILE A 9 -14.92 -16.95 1.42
C ILE A 9 -15.75 -17.64 0.33
N TYR A 10 -15.68 -17.11 -0.89
CA TYR A 10 -16.33 -17.64 -2.08
C TYR A 10 -15.35 -18.51 -2.88
N GLY A 11 -15.79 -19.00 -4.05
CA GLY A 11 -14.93 -19.77 -4.96
C GLY A 11 -13.63 -19.03 -5.29
N ASN A 12 -12.56 -19.79 -5.52
CA ASN A 12 -11.21 -19.27 -5.79
C ASN A 12 -10.62 -18.41 -4.64
N PHE A 13 -11.01 -18.68 -3.39
CA PHE A 13 -10.49 -18.02 -2.19
C PHE A 13 -10.71 -16.50 -2.16
N GLN A 14 -11.76 -16.03 -2.83
CA GLN A 14 -12.09 -14.61 -2.87
C GLN A 14 -13.01 -14.24 -1.72
N THR A 15 -12.85 -13.03 -1.16
CA THR A 15 -13.79 -12.47 -0.20
C THR A 15 -14.06 -11.00 -0.50
N SER A 16 -15.26 -10.55 -0.13
CA SER A 16 -15.66 -9.15 -0.25
C SER A 16 -15.26 -8.39 1.00
N ILE A 17 -14.67 -7.20 0.85
CA ILE A 17 -14.44 -6.30 1.99
C ILE A 17 -15.80 -5.81 2.51
N PRO A 18 -16.16 -6.00 3.80
CA PRO A 18 -17.45 -5.55 4.33
C PRO A 18 -17.67 -4.03 4.23
N LYS A 19 -18.95 -3.60 4.20
CA LYS A 19 -19.32 -2.18 4.00
C LYS A 19 -18.81 -1.30 5.14
N GLU A 20 -18.82 -1.83 6.35
CA GLU A 20 -18.38 -1.21 7.60
C GLU A 20 -16.89 -0.86 7.50
N ILE A 21 -16.06 -1.84 7.08
CA ILE A 21 -14.63 -1.64 6.85
C ILE A 21 -14.37 -0.65 5.72
N ARG A 22 -15.10 -0.75 4.59
CA ARG A 22 -14.92 0.20 3.48
C ARG A 22 -15.17 1.66 3.91
N LYS A 23 -16.19 1.89 4.73
CA LYS A 23 -16.51 3.23 5.26
C LYS A 23 -15.46 3.70 6.27
N GLN A 24 -15.08 2.85 7.21
CA GLN A 24 -14.15 3.21 8.28
C GLN A 24 -12.74 3.50 7.73
N CYS A 25 -12.30 2.74 6.73
CA CYS A 25 -10.99 2.93 6.10
C CYS A 25 -11.02 3.90 4.90
N ASN A 26 -12.20 4.40 4.50
CA ASN A 26 -12.41 5.27 3.34
C ASN A 26 -11.70 4.77 2.07
N ILE A 27 -11.87 3.49 1.76
CA ILE A 27 -11.21 2.82 0.63
C ILE A 27 -12.14 2.72 -0.58
N ASP A 28 -11.55 2.85 -1.77
CA ASP A 28 -12.22 2.74 -3.06
C ASP A 28 -11.52 1.69 -3.96
N LYS A 29 -11.86 1.68 -5.25
CA LYS A 29 -11.35 0.72 -6.24
C LYS A 29 -9.87 0.92 -6.62
N ASP A 30 -9.26 2.05 -6.24
CA ASP A 30 -7.86 2.37 -6.53
C ASP A 30 -6.89 1.85 -5.45
N TYR A 31 -7.43 1.24 -4.40
CA TYR A 31 -6.65 0.61 -3.34
C TYR A 31 -6.30 -0.84 -3.69
N ILE A 32 -5.12 -1.24 -3.25
CA ILE A 32 -4.61 -2.60 -3.26
C ILE A 32 -4.66 -3.11 -1.82
N ILE A 33 -4.93 -4.40 -1.68
CA ILE A 33 -4.93 -5.11 -0.39
C ILE A 33 -3.58 -5.82 -0.26
N GLU A 34 -2.84 -5.49 0.78
CA GLU A 34 -1.60 -6.17 1.19
C GLU A 34 -1.94 -7.12 2.35
N TRP A 35 -1.34 -8.31 2.33
CA TRP A 35 -1.54 -9.35 3.33
C TRP A 35 -0.20 -9.64 3.98
N ASP A 36 -0.12 -9.43 5.28
CA ASP A 36 1.08 -9.66 6.07
C ASP A 36 0.81 -10.70 7.16
N ILE A 37 1.88 -11.20 7.77
CA ILE A 37 1.80 -12.09 8.93
C ILE A 37 2.44 -11.36 10.11
N THR A 38 1.64 -11.12 11.14
CA THR A 38 2.10 -10.57 12.42
C THR A 38 3.10 -11.51 13.10
N GLU A 39 3.85 -11.00 14.08
CA GLU A 39 4.77 -11.82 14.90
C GLU A 39 4.07 -12.99 15.61
N GLU A 40 2.78 -12.85 15.90
CA GLU A 40 1.94 -13.90 16.49
C GLU A 40 1.42 -14.93 15.47
N GLY A 41 1.83 -14.83 14.20
CA GLY A 41 1.41 -15.75 13.13
C GLY A 41 -0.01 -15.49 12.60
N LYS A 42 -0.65 -14.38 12.97
CA LYS A 42 -1.99 -14.01 12.49
C LYS A 42 -1.90 -13.20 11.20
N PRO A 43 -2.82 -13.41 10.24
CA PRO A 43 -2.90 -12.60 9.04
C PRO A 43 -3.37 -11.19 9.38
N GLU A 44 -2.69 -10.20 8.81
CA GLU A 44 -3.03 -8.79 8.85
C GLU A 44 -3.30 -8.29 7.44
N ILE A 45 -4.22 -7.32 7.32
CA ILE A 45 -4.61 -6.74 6.04
C ILE A 45 -4.33 -5.25 6.06
N ASN A 46 -3.58 -4.78 5.07
CA ASN A 46 -3.24 -3.39 4.86
C ASN A 46 -3.85 -2.85 3.55
N PHE A 47 -4.39 -1.64 3.59
CA PHE A 47 -4.96 -0.99 2.40
C PHE A 47 -4.00 0.07 1.87
N ARG A 48 -3.42 -0.17 0.70
CA ARG A 48 -2.48 0.76 0.07
C ARG A 48 -3.05 1.36 -1.20
N LYS A 49 -3.08 2.68 -1.29
CA LYS A 49 -3.45 3.36 -2.55
C LYS A 49 -2.41 3.08 -3.62
N LYS A 50 -2.83 2.68 -4.82
CA LYS A 50 -1.91 2.44 -5.94
C LYS A 50 -1.20 3.74 -6.31
N ARG A 51 0.12 3.82 -6.11
CA ARG A 51 0.94 4.96 -6.56
C ARG A 51 1.47 4.66 -7.96
N ASN A 52 1.24 5.56 -8.90
CA ASN A 52 1.92 5.53 -10.20
C ASN A 52 3.22 6.33 -10.07
N PHE A 53 4.31 5.87 -10.70
CA PHE A 53 5.60 6.56 -10.69
C PHE A 53 5.47 8.03 -11.14
N LYS A 54 4.57 8.31 -12.09
CA LYS A 54 4.24 9.69 -12.51
C LYS A 54 3.69 10.56 -11.37
N ASN A 55 2.98 9.97 -10.40
CA ASN A 55 2.43 10.68 -9.25
C ASN A 55 3.46 10.86 -8.12
N LEU A 56 4.64 10.23 -8.23
CA LEU A 56 5.75 10.36 -7.29
C LEU A 56 6.78 11.40 -7.76
N VAL A 57 6.81 11.73 -9.05
CA VAL A 57 7.68 12.77 -9.59
C VAL A 57 7.33 14.11 -8.93
N GLY A 58 8.28 14.70 -8.21
CA GLY A 58 8.09 15.94 -7.45
C GLY A 58 7.36 15.81 -6.12
N ALA A 59 6.98 14.60 -5.69
CA ALA A 59 6.43 14.37 -4.36
C ALA A 59 7.49 14.54 -3.25
N PHE A 60 8.76 14.39 -3.62
CA PHE A 60 9.91 14.55 -2.76
C PHE A 60 10.96 15.39 -3.49
N HIS A 61 11.52 16.36 -2.79
CA HIS A 61 12.63 17.18 -3.23
C HIS A 61 13.74 17.08 -2.19
N LEU A 62 14.99 17.06 -2.63
CA LEU A 62 16.13 17.25 -1.77
C LEU A 62 16.23 18.74 -1.44
N ASP A 63 16.68 19.06 -0.24
CA ASP A 63 16.94 20.45 0.16
C ASP A 63 18.05 21.10 -0.68
N GLU A 64 18.91 20.27 -1.30
CA GLU A 64 20.01 20.68 -2.16
C GLU A 64 19.77 20.33 -3.63
N GLU A 65 20.14 21.25 -4.53
CA GLU A 65 20.15 20.98 -5.96
C GLU A 65 21.21 19.93 -6.29
N THR A 66 20.79 18.86 -6.95
CA THR A 66 21.68 17.74 -7.25
C THR A 66 21.74 17.47 -8.75
N ASN A 67 22.95 17.28 -9.26
CA ASN A 67 23.20 16.92 -10.65
C ASN A 67 23.23 15.40 -10.85
N SER A 68 22.26 14.88 -11.60
CA SER A 68 22.11 13.44 -11.86
C SER A 68 23.31 12.83 -12.59
N VAL A 69 24.01 13.60 -13.42
CA VAL A 69 25.19 13.14 -14.17
C VAL A 69 26.39 12.96 -13.23
N GLU A 70 26.58 13.88 -12.29
CA GLU A 70 27.67 13.81 -11.32
C GLU A 70 27.49 12.68 -10.31
N LEU A 71 26.26 12.47 -9.82
CA LEU A 71 25.96 11.33 -8.96
C LEU A 71 26.29 10.00 -9.64
N LYS A 72 25.90 9.86 -10.92
CA LYS A 72 26.18 8.64 -11.68
C LYS A 72 27.68 8.42 -11.84
N ARG A 73 28.46 9.48 -12.10
CA ARG A 73 29.93 9.38 -12.22
C ARG A 73 30.60 8.92 -10.93
N ARG A 74 30.19 9.45 -9.76
CA ARG A 74 30.74 9.04 -8.45
C ARG A 74 30.49 7.57 -8.12
N LEU A 75 29.39 7.00 -8.60
CA LEU A 75 28.99 5.62 -8.29
C LEU A 75 29.81 4.55 -9.04
N TYR A 76 30.47 4.93 -10.14
CA TYR A 76 31.27 4.05 -11.01
C TYR A 76 32.76 4.44 -11.05
N GLN A 77 33.21 5.24 -10.07
CA GLN A 77 34.64 5.45 -9.77
C GLN A 77 35.10 4.40 -8.77
#